data_AF-A0A7X6X6E2-F1
#
_entry.id   AF-A0A7X6X6E2-F1
#
_cell.length_a   1.000
_cell.length_b   1.000
_cell.length_c   1.000
_cell.angle_alpha   90.00
_cell.angle_beta   90.00
_cell.angle_gamma   90.00
#
_symmetry.space_group_name_H-M   'P 1'
#
loop_
_entity.id
_entity.type
_entity.pdbx_description
1 polymer ?
#
loop_
_entity_poly.entity_id
_entity_poly.type
_entity_poly.pdbx_seq_one_letter_code
_entity_poly.pdbx_strand_id
1 'polypeptide(L)'
;MPQEDVRNQVIRSGILPVDAVTGLPICPTPTEIICLKVDKVYNECKQTDVNNIPFRISPPRNANSVRCVSAAVEDVRCEVDTGTVTVTFDLVVTFQLLQGSTVVATITERIQNETKTVRLRRAGERGLQCEVDIFPECLLCFISDTSPGGSVTEVTCCIGKLFLFKLFAQVQVLVPSFGFCPEPPECETVAGLCPDFSPEWPPYPPQVVDNDGGENGGGCHCG
;
A
#
# COMPACT_ATOMS: atom_id res chain seq x y z
N MET A 1 18.98 20.86 15.42
CA MET A 1 18.88 20.19 14.10
C MET A 1 17.47 20.45 13.60
N PRO A 2 17.27 21.30 12.59
CA PRO A 2 15.94 21.61 12.10
C PRO A 2 15.42 20.43 11.28
N GLN A 3 14.20 19.98 11.60
CA GLN A 3 13.46 19.01 10.81
C GLN A 3 13.03 19.68 9.51
N GLU A 4 13.45 19.13 8.37
CA GLU A 4 12.93 19.54 7.06
C GLU A 4 11.47 19.10 6.91
N ASP A 5 10.67 20.08 6.52
CA ASP A 5 9.23 20.01 6.30
C ASP A 5 8.95 19.23 5.00
N VAL A 6 8.55 17.96 5.12
CA VAL A 6 8.08 17.12 4.01
C VAL A 6 6.68 17.57 3.60
N ARG A 7 6.56 18.76 3.02
CA ARG A 7 5.31 19.26 2.41
C ARG A 7 5.52 19.49 0.91
N ASN A 8 4.70 18.80 0.12
CA ASN A 8 4.52 18.99 -1.32
C ASN A 8 5.80 18.85 -2.17
N GLN A 9 6.28 17.61 -2.34
CA GLN A 9 6.87 17.29 -3.63
C GLN A 9 5.74 17.28 -4.67
N VAL A 10 5.51 18.44 -5.28
CA VAL A 10 4.75 18.54 -6.52
C VAL A 10 5.43 17.57 -7.49
N ILE A 11 4.68 16.59 -7.99
CA ILE A 11 5.14 15.73 -9.07
C ILE A 11 5.53 16.65 -10.23
N ARG A 12 6.83 16.75 -10.52
CA ARG A 12 7.34 17.63 -11.58
C ARG A 12 7.62 16.77 -12.80
N SER A 13 6.92 17.07 -13.89
CA SER A 13 7.29 16.60 -15.22
C SER A 13 8.76 16.90 -15.49
N GLY A 14 9.39 16.07 -16.32
CA GLY A 14 10.77 16.26 -16.71
C GLY A 14 11.00 17.51 -17.51
N ILE A 15 12.25 17.95 -17.48
CA ILE A 15 12.71 19.05 -18.32
C ILE A 15 12.48 18.63 -19.77
N LEU A 16 11.62 19.37 -20.46
CA LEU A 16 11.34 19.15 -21.87
C LEU A 16 12.57 19.56 -22.70
N PRO A 17 12.84 18.86 -23.82
CA PRO A 17 13.78 19.34 -24.82
C PRO A 17 13.46 20.78 -25.24
N VAL A 18 14.47 21.58 -25.52
CA VAL A 18 14.30 22.96 -25.96
C VAL A 18 14.48 23.01 -27.47
N ASP A 19 13.54 23.63 -28.17
CA ASP A 19 13.64 23.86 -29.60
C ASP A 19 14.81 24.81 -29.89
N ALA A 20 15.75 24.37 -30.74
CA ALA A 20 17.00 25.10 -31.00
C ALA A 20 16.81 26.45 -31.71
N VAL A 21 15.66 26.68 -32.34
CA VAL A 21 15.35 27.90 -33.09
C VAL A 21 14.64 28.93 -32.21
N THR A 22 13.72 28.47 -31.37
CA THR A 22 12.84 29.32 -30.56
C THR A 22 13.30 29.44 -29.12
N GLY A 23 14.18 28.56 -28.63
CA GLY A 23 14.61 28.50 -27.25
C GLY A 23 13.49 28.11 -26.27
N LEU A 24 12.36 27.62 -26.78
CA LEU A 24 11.19 27.25 -25.99
C LEU A 24 11.14 25.73 -25.75
N PRO A 25 10.62 25.28 -24.59
CA PRO A 25 10.44 23.86 -24.34
C PRO A 25 9.41 23.27 -25.32
N ILE A 26 9.77 22.16 -25.97
CA ILE A 26 8.93 21.43 -26.93
C ILE A 26 8.72 20.00 -26.45
N CYS A 27 7.48 19.52 -26.52
CA CYS A 27 7.21 18.09 -26.38
C CYS A 27 7.63 17.41 -27.67
N PRO A 28 8.57 16.43 -27.65
CA PRO A 28 8.85 15.66 -28.85
C PRO A 28 7.57 14.97 -29.33
N THR A 29 7.53 14.61 -30.62
CA THR A 29 6.43 13.78 -31.10
C THR A 29 6.59 12.39 -30.50
N PRO A 30 5.54 11.79 -29.90
CA PRO A 30 5.62 10.43 -29.37
C PRO A 30 6.05 9.45 -30.47
N THR A 31 6.92 8.51 -30.12
CA THR A 31 7.35 7.42 -31.02
C THR A 31 6.17 6.53 -31.37
N GLU A 32 5.27 6.33 -30.41
CA GLU A 32 4.01 5.59 -30.59
C GLU A 32 2.94 6.05 -29.61
N ILE A 33 1.69 5.67 -29.89
CA ILE A 33 0.56 5.81 -28.97
C ILE A 33 0.22 4.42 -28.45
N ILE A 34 0.47 4.19 -27.16
CA ILE A 34 0.17 2.91 -26.52
C ILE A 34 -1.27 2.95 -25.99
N CYS A 35 -2.04 1.89 -26.24
CA CYS A 35 -3.36 1.70 -25.66
C CYS A 35 -3.27 0.75 -24.46
N LEU A 36 -3.46 1.27 -23.25
CA LEU A 36 -3.40 0.51 -22.01
C LEU A 36 -4.79 0.22 -21.48
N LYS A 37 -5.05 -1.03 -21.12
CA LYS A 37 -6.27 -1.44 -20.41
C LYS A 37 -5.97 -1.46 -18.90
N VAL A 38 -6.54 -0.51 -18.16
CA VAL A 38 -6.21 -0.28 -16.74
C VAL A 38 -7.46 0.01 -15.92
N ASP A 39 -7.36 -0.16 -14.62
CA ASP A 39 -8.39 0.28 -13.68
C ASP A 39 -8.17 1.74 -13.30
N LYS A 40 -9.10 2.60 -13.70
CA LYS A 40 -9.07 4.03 -13.36
C LYS A 40 -9.90 4.28 -12.12
N VAL A 41 -9.26 4.87 -11.11
CA VAL A 41 -9.93 5.32 -9.89
C VAL A 41 -10.72 6.60 -10.20
N TYR A 42 -12.01 6.59 -9.86
CA TYR A 42 -12.95 7.68 -10.10
C TYR A 42 -13.37 8.41 -8.83
N ASN A 43 -13.31 7.74 -7.69
CA ASN A 43 -13.52 8.35 -6.38
C ASN A 43 -12.76 7.51 -5.35
N GLU A 44 -12.00 8.14 -4.47
CA GLU A 44 -11.37 7.47 -3.34
C GLU A 44 -11.56 8.25 -2.05
N CYS A 45 -11.44 7.57 -0.91
CA CYS A 45 -11.33 8.24 0.39
C CYS A 45 -10.47 7.43 1.36
N LYS A 46 -9.86 8.14 2.31
CA LYS A 46 -9.06 7.57 3.39
C LYS A 46 -9.77 7.77 4.72
N GLN A 47 -9.86 6.74 5.54
CA GLN A 47 -10.39 6.82 6.90
C GLN A 47 -9.51 6.06 7.87
N THR A 48 -9.35 6.59 9.07
CA THR A 48 -8.69 5.92 10.19
C THR A 48 -9.69 5.64 11.30
N ASP A 49 -9.55 4.49 11.95
CA ASP A 49 -10.32 4.10 13.12
C ASP A 49 -9.38 3.49 14.16
N VAL A 50 -9.68 3.67 15.44
CA VAL A 50 -8.97 3.02 16.54
C VAL A 50 -10.02 2.49 17.51
N ASN A 51 -10.02 1.18 17.72
CA ASN A 51 -11.00 0.53 18.59
C ASN A 51 -10.29 -0.19 19.74
N ASN A 52 -10.90 -0.15 20.93
CA ASN A 52 -10.51 -0.96 22.08
C ASN A 52 -11.35 -2.23 22.07
N ILE A 53 -10.70 -3.38 21.91
CA ILE A 53 -11.37 -4.67 21.75
C ILE A 53 -11.05 -5.56 22.95
N PRO A 54 -12.04 -5.89 23.79
CA PRO A 54 -11.86 -6.81 24.91
C PRO A 54 -11.91 -8.26 24.44
N PHE A 55 -10.92 -9.05 24.86
CA PHE A 55 -10.80 -10.48 24.62
C PHE A 55 -10.84 -11.24 25.96
N ARG A 56 -11.82 -12.12 26.12
CA ARG A 56 -11.96 -12.95 27.32
C ARG A 56 -10.99 -14.12 27.28
N ILE A 57 -10.26 -14.31 28.38
CA ILE A 57 -9.27 -15.37 28.51
C ILE A 57 -9.90 -16.55 29.26
N SER A 58 -10.17 -17.63 28.54
CA SER A 58 -10.72 -18.86 29.11
C SER A 58 -9.91 -20.08 28.65
N PRO A 59 -9.27 -20.85 29.57
CA PRO A 59 -9.25 -20.64 31.02
C PRO A 59 -8.34 -19.47 31.43
N PRO A 60 -8.57 -18.85 32.61
CA PRO A 60 -7.70 -17.79 33.12
C PRO A 60 -6.22 -18.22 33.18
N ARG A 61 -5.31 -17.26 32.97
CA ARG A 61 -3.85 -17.51 32.87
C ARG A 61 -3.07 -16.65 33.86
N ASN A 62 -2.06 -17.21 34.50
CA ASN A 62 -1.14 -16.42 35.32
C ASN A 62 -0.15 -15.70 34.40
N ALA A 63 -0.31 -14.39 34.28
CA ALA A 63 0.53 -13.50 33.49
C ALA A 63 0.54 -12.11 34.15
N ASN A 64 1.64 -11.37 33.99
CA ASN A 64 1.79 -10.01 34.53
C ASN A 64 1.94 -8.94 33.46
N SER A 65 2.08 -9.34 32.19
CA SER A 65 2.13 -8.44 31.05
C SER A 65 1.54 -9.09 29.81
N VAL A 66 1.20 -8.26 28.84
CA VAL A 66 0.72 -8.69 27.54
C VAL A 66 1.46 -7.92 26.45
N ARG A 67 1.76 -8.59 25.37
CA ARG A 67 2.39 -8.02 24.18
C ARG A 67 1.48 -8.23 23.00
N CYS A 68 1.17 -7.16 22.27
CA CYS A 68 0.54 -7.36 20.98
C CYS A 68 1.55 -7.82 19.94
N VAL A 69 1.17 -8.78 19.10
CA VAL A 69 2.04 -9.36 18.08
C VAL A 69 1.63 -8.86 16.70
N SER A 70 0.35 -8.97 16.34
CA SER A 70 -0.12 -8.60 15.02
C SER A 70 -1.64 -8.38 14.98
N ALA A 71 -2.08 -7.61 13.99
CA ALA A 71 -3.46 -7.57 13.54
C ALA A 71 -3.48 -7.80 12.02
N ALA A 72 -4.48 -8.53 11.53
CA ALA A 72 -4.66 -8.85 10.12
C ALA A 72 -6.16 -8.81 9.76
N VAL A 73 -6.46 -8.65 8.48
CA VAL A 73 -7.84 -8.68 7.97
C VAL A 73 -7.99 -9.82 6.97
N GLU A 74 -9.11 -10.52 7.05
CA GLU A 74 -9.53 -11.59 6.15
C GLU A 74 -10.95 -11.34 5.62
N ASP A 75 -11.37 -12.11 4.61
CA ASP A 75 -12.75 -12.15 4.11
C ASP A 75 -13.36 -10.79 3.76
N VAL A 76 -12.55 -9.89 3.19
CA VAL A 76 -12.97 -8.54 2.80
C VAL A 76 -13.99 -8.60 1.68
N ARG A 77 -15.15 -7.99 1.91
CA ARG A 77 -16.23 -7.84 0.94
C ARG A 77 -16.62 -6.38 0.85
N CYS A 78 -16.57 -5.81 -0.35
CA CYS A 78 -17.05 -4.46 -0.59
C CYS A 78 -18.37 -4.47 -1.32
N GLU A 79 -19.38 -3.86 -0.71
CA GLU A 79 -20.72 -3.72 -1.24
C GLU A 79 -21.03 -2.24 -1.47
N VAL A 80 -21.73 -1.98 -2.56
CA VAL A 80 -22.01 -0.62 -3.03
C VAL A 80 -23.52 -0.42 -3.03
N ASP A 81 -23.94 0.70 -2.45
CA ASP A 81 -25.31 1.20 -2.50
C ASP A 81 -25.29 2.66 -3.00
N THR A 82 -26.47 3.25 -3.19
CA THR A 82 -26.67 4.58 -3.74
C THR A 82 -26.00 5.65 -2.87
N GLY A 83 -24.81 6.08 -3.28
CA GLY A 83 -23.99 7.08 -2.59
C GLY A 83 -23.20 6.57 -1.38
N THR A 84 -23.25 5.27 -1.07
CA THR A 84 -22.50 4.68 0.06
C THR A 84 -21.80 3.39 -0.32
N VAL A 85 -20.70 3.12 0.38
CA VAL A 85 -19.94 1.88 0.28
C VAL A 85 -19.85 1.28 1.67
N THR A 86 -20.18 0.01 1.78
CA THR A 86 -20.06 -0.78 3.00
C THR A 86 -19.03 -1.87 2.77
N VAL A 87 -18.00 -1.90 3.61
CA VAL A 87 -17.07 -3.03 3.68
C VAL A 87 -17.42 -3.89 4.88
N THR A 88 -17.43 -5.20 4.66
CA THR A 88 -17.52 -6.24 5.68
C THR A 88 -16.22 -7.04 5.67
N PHE A 89 -15.64 -7.31 6.83
CA PHE A 89 -14.37 -8.02 6.94
C PHE A 89 -14.24 -8.75 8.28
N ASP A 90 -13.35 -9.74 8.34
CA ASP A 90 -12.97 -10.43 9.57
C ASP A 90 -11.65 -9.85 10.09
N LEU A 91 -11.60 -9.49 11.37
CA LEU A 91 -10.39 -8.98 12.03
C LEU A 91 -9.75 -10.08 12.87
N VAL A 92 -8.49 -10.38 12.58
CA VAL A 92 -7.69 -11.37 13.31
C VAL A 92 -6.64 -10.66 14.14
N VAL A 93 -6.65 -10.86 15.46
CA VAL A 93 -5.71 -10.23 16.40
C VAL A 93 -4.93 -11.30 17.13
N THR A 94 -3.60 -11.18 17.13
CA THR A 94 -2.71 -12.07 17.87
C THR A 94 -1.97 -11.30 18.95
N PHE A 95 -2.05 -11.80 20.18
CA PHE A 95 -1.34 -11.25 21.34
C PHE A 95 -0.76 -12.37 22.20
N GLN A 96 0.20 -12.00 23.05
CA GLN A 96 0.92 -12.91 23.91
C GLN A 96 0.82 -12.48 25.36
N LEU A 97 0.47 -13.41 26.23
CA LEU A 97 0.55 -13.24 27.67
C LEU A 97 1.94 -13.65 28.15
N LEU A 98 2.55 -12.85 29.03
CA LEU A 98 3.87 -13.11 29.58
C LEU A 98 3.86 -13.08 31.09
N GLN A 99 4.70 -13.92 31.69
CA GLN A 99 5.07 -13.88 33.10
C GLN A 99 6.55 -13.49 33.18
N GLY A 100 6.82 -12.21 33.40
CA GLY A 100 8.17 -11.64 33.24
C GLY A 100 8.56 -11.66 31.76
N SER A 101 9.69 -12.30 31.42
CA SER A 101 10.16 -12.44 30.03
C SER A 101 9.61 -13.68 29.31
N THR A 102 8.94 -14.58 30.03
CA THR A 102 8.51 -15.87 29.48
C THR A 102 7.10 -15.75 28.90
N VAL A 103 6.93 -16.12 27.63
CA VAL A 103 5.61 -16.23 27.00
C VAL A 103 4.89 -17.44 27.57
N VAL A 104 3.76 -17.20 28.25
CA VAL A 104 2.92 -18.26 28.85
C VAL A 104 1.78 -18.69 27.94
N ALA A 105 1.34 -17.81 27.05
CA ALA A 105 0.34 -18.12 26.03
C ALA A 105 0.49 -17.19 24.82
N THR A 106 0.24 -17.73 23.63
CA THR A 106 -0.03 -16.96 22.41
C THR A 106 -1.49 -17.22 22.04
N ILE A 107 -2.26 -16.15 21.89
CA ILE A 107 -3.70 -16.20 21.66
C ILE A 107 -3.98 -15.45 20.36
N THR A 108 -4.77 -16.08 19.50
CA THR A 108 -5.24 -15.49 18.25
C THR A 108 -6.76 -15.52 18.26
N GLU A 109 -7.36 -14.35 18.23
CA GLU A 109 -8.81 -14.16 18.24
C GLU A 109 -9.28 -13.63 16.89
N ARG A 110 -10.46 -14.07 16.47
CA ARG A 110 -11.11 -13.63 15.22
C ARG A 110 -12.43 -12.96 15.56
N ILE A 111 -12.59 -11.73 15.09
CA ILE A 111 -13.84 -10.97 15.18
C ILE A 111 -14.46 -10.99 13.80
N GLN A 112 -15.64 -11.59 13.70
CA GLN A 112 -16.29 -11.83 12.42
C GLN A 112 -17.23 -10.70 12.02
N ASN A 113 -17.31 -10.45 10.71
CA ASN A 113 -18.28 -9.54 10.11
C ASN A 113 -18.24 -8.11 10.69
N GLU A 114 -17.04 -7.60 10.94
CA GLU A 114 -16.86 -6.18 11.22
C GLU A 114 -17.28 -5.37 10.00
N THR A 115 -17.98 -4.25 10.21
CA THR A 115 -18.51 -3.43 9.11
C THR A 115 -18.07 -1.98 9.20
N LYS A 116 -17.82 -1.37 8.05
CA LYS A 116 -17.56 0.06 7.93
C LYS A 116 -18.29 0.63 6.73
N THR A 117 -19.09 1.66 6.94
CA THR A 117 -19.82 2.34 5.87
C THR A 117 -19.29 3.77 5.68
N VAL A 118 -19.03 4.13 4.44
CA VAL A 118 -18.60 5.48 4.04
C VAL A 118 -19.44 6.02 2.90
N ARG A 119 -19.50 7.34 2.78
CA ARG A 119 -20.18 8.00 1.65
C ARG A 119 -19.17 8.28 0.54
N LEU A 120 -19.40 7.72 -0.65
CA LEU A 120 -18.65 8.03 -1.86
C LEU A 120 -19.64 8.52 -2.91
N ARG A 121 -19.39 9.70 -3.49
CA ARG A 121 -20.39 10.43 -4.28
C ARG A 121 -20.89 9.65 -5.48
N ARG A 122 -20.02 8.80 -6.05
CA ARG A 122 -20.28 8.01 -7.25
C ARG A 122 -20.64 6.55 -6.95
N ALA A 123 -20.82 6.20 -5.68
CA ALA A 123 -21.22 4.85 -5.30
C ALA A 123 -22.61 4.53 -5.88
N GLY A 124 -22.72 3.36 -6.50
CA GLY A 124 -23.94 2.86 -7.14
C GLY A 124 -24.06 3.22 -8.62
N GLU A 125 -23.14 4.03 -9.17
CA GLU A 125 -23.11 4.29 -10.60
C GLU A 125 -22.75 3.03 -11.41
N ARG A 126 -23.43 2.83 -12.53
CA ARG A 126 -23.24 1.65 -13.38
C ARG A 126 -21.81 1.59 -13.91
N GLY A 127 -21.16 0.44 -13.72
CA GLY A 127 -19.81 0.15 -14.22
C GLY A 127 -18.69 0.53 -13.26
N LEU A 128 -18.99 1.20 -12.13
CA LEU A 128 -18.02 1.38 -11.05
C LEU A 128 -18.04 0.17 -10.12
N GLN A 129 -16.86 -0.32 -9.80
CA GLN A 129 -16.60 -1.38 -8.82
C GLN A 129 -15.97 -0.78 -7.57
N CYS A 130 -16.17 -1.42 -6.43
CA CYS A 130 -15.51 -1.03 -5.19
C CYS A 130 -14.31 -1.95 -4.90
N GLU A 131 -13.23 -1.34 -4.46
CA GLU A 131 -12.11 -1.98 -3.79
C GLU A 131 -11.80 -1.22 -2.51
N VAL A 132 -11.31 -1.93 -1.50
CA VAL A 132 -10.88 -1.32 -0.24
C VAL A 132 -9.63 -2.02 0.26
N ASP A 133 -8.59 -1.24 0.52
CA ASP A 133 -7.41 -1.69 1.22
C ASP A 133 -7.57 -1.39 2.71
N ILE A 134 -7.38 -2.41 3.56
CA ILE A 134 -7.46 -2.28 5.01
C ILE A 134 -6.09 -2.61 5.59
N PHE A 135 -5.49 -1.65 6.27
CA PHE A 135 -4.21 -1.80 6.97
C PHE A 135 -4.48 -1.78 8.49
N PRO A 136 -4.65 -2.96 9.11
CA PRO A 136 -4.77 -3.05 10.55
C PRO A 136 -3.39 -2.97 11.22
N GLU A 137 -3.35 -2.34 12.39
CA GLU A 137 -2.16 -2.28 13.23
C GLU A 137 -2.57 -2.56 14.68
N CYS A 138 -1.86 -3.48 15.33
CA CYS A 138 -2.05 -3.68 16.75
C CYS A 138 -1.13 -2.75 17.56
N LEU A 139 -1.71 -1.66 18.08
CA LEU A 139 -0.95 -0.59 18.71
C LEU A 139 -0.46 -0.98 20.11
N LEU A 140 -1.33 -1.63 20.88
CA LEU A 140 -1.14 -1.88 22.31
C LEU A 140 -2.13 -2.96 22.75
N CYS A 141 -1.71 -3.84 23.66
CA CYS A 141 -2.64 -4.62 24.49
C CYS A 141 -2.29 -4.39 25.96
N PHE A 142 -3.29 -4.46 26.83
CA PHE A 142 -3.12 -4.43 28.28
C PHE A 142 -4.10 -5.39 28.96
N ILE A 143 -3.73 -5.88 30.14
CA ILE A 143 -4.61 -6.71 30.97
C ILE A 143 -5.73 -5.80 31.50
N SER A 144 -6.97 -6.07 31.13
CA SER A 144 -8.13 -5.27 31.57
C SER A 144 -8.81 -5.84 32.80
N ASP A 145 -8.74 -7.15 33.02
CA ASP A 145 -9.33 -7.79 34.20
C ASP A 145 -8.56 -9.04 34.67
N THR A 146 -8.66 -9.33 35.97
CA THR A 146 -8.04 -10.47 36.64
C THR A 146 -9.00 -11.11 37.64
N SER A 147 -8.92 -12.43 37.77
CA SER A 147 -9.63 -13.17 38.80
C SER A 147 -9.12 -12.82 40.21
N PRO A 148 -9.88 -13.13 41.29
CA PRO A 148 -9.43 -12.91 42.67
C PRO A 148 -8.12 -13.63 43.04
N GLY A 149 -7.74 -14.67 42.28
CA GLY A 149 -6.47 -15.38 42.41
C GLY A 149 -5.29 -14.77 41.64
N GLY A 150 -5.49 -13.63 40.97
CA GLY A 150 -4.47 -12.92 40.19
C GLY A 150 -4.25 -13.46 38.77
N SER A 151 -5.08 -14.38 38.31
CA SER A 151 -5.02 -14.88 36.93
C SER A 151 -5.77 -13.94 35.99
N VAL A 152 -5.19 -13.62 34.83
CA VAL A 152 -5.78 -12.79 33.78
C VAL A 152 -7.07 -13.44 33.25
N THR A 153 -8.15 -12.68 33.25
CA THR A 153 -9.48 -13.06 32.74
C THR A 153 -9.86 -12.27 31.49
N GLU A 154 -9.29 -11.09 31.28
CA GLU A 154 -9.56 -10.27 30.11
C GLU A 154 -8.34 -9.45 29.69
N VAL A 155 -8.15 -9.34 28.38
CA VAL A 155 -7.14 -8.49 27.74
C VAL A 155 -7.87 -7.53 26.81
N THR A 156 -7.55 -6.24 26.88
CA THR A 156 -8.04 -5.26 25.91
C THR A 156 -6.91 -4.87 24.97
N CYS A 157 -7.16 -4.92 23.66
CA CYS A 157 -6.22 -4.47 22.64
C CYS A 157 -6.74 -3.25 21.88
N CYS A 158 -5.87 -2.27 21.68
CA CYS A 158 -6.08 -1.10 20.85
C CYS A 158 -5.66 -1.43 19.41
N ILE A 159 -6.65 -1.56 18.52
CA ILE A 159 -6.41 -1.88 17.10
C ILE A 159 -6.69 -0.64 16.26
N GLY A 160 -5.66 -0.12 15.60
CA GLY A 160 -5.77 0.89 14.56
C GLY A 160 -6.12 0.24 13.23
N LYS A 161 -6.97 0.89 12.44
CA LYS A 161 -7.39 0.43 11.11
C LYS A 161 -7.34 1.62 10.15
N LEU A 162 -6.51 1.56 9.12
CA LEU A 162 -6.54 2.50 8.00
C LEU A 162 -7.33 1.86 6.85
N PHE A 163 -8.37 2.53 6.39
CA PHE A 163 -9.16 2.15 5.24
C PHE A 163 -8.86 3.08 4.07
N LEU A 164 -8.58 2.52 2.90
CA LEU A 164 -8.48 3.24 1.64
C LEU A 164 -9.55 2.69 0.69
N PHE A 165 -10.66 3.41 0.58
CA PHE A 165 -11.76 3.03 -0.31
C PHE A 165 -11.52 3.59 -1.71
N LYS A 166 -11.80 2.79 -2.74
CA LYS A 166 -11.69 3.16 -4.15
C LYS A 166 -12.94 2.71 -4.91
N LEU A 167 -13.47 3.61 -5.73
CA LEU A 167 -14.39 3.27 -6.80
C LEU A 167 -13.63 3.36 -8.12
N PHE A 168 -13.55 2.25 -8.84
CA PHE A 168 -12.77 2.14 -10.07
C PHE A 168 -13.59 1.52 -11.19
N ALA A 169 -13.14 1.72 -12.43
CA ALA A 169 -13.63 0.96 -13.57
C ALA A 169 -12.51 0.71 -14.55
N GLN A 170 -12.58 -0.43 -15.24
CA GLN A 170 -11.66 -0.78 -16.30
C GLN A 170 -11.90 0.11 -17.52
N VAL A 171 -10.85 0.78 -17.97
CA VAL A 171 -10.86 1.70 -19.11
C VAL A 171 -9.70 1.41 -20.05
N GLN A 172 -9.77 1.98 -21.26
CA GLN A 172 -8.65 2.05 -22.18
C GLN A 172 -8.12 3.49 -22.20
N VAL A 173 -6.83 3.67 -21.92
CA VAL A 173 -6.16 4.97 -21.91
C VAL A 173 -5.09 4.98 -23.00
N LEU A 174 -5.05 6.06 -23.78
CA LEU A 174 -3.98 6.32 -24.73
C LEU A 174 -2.84 7.04 -23.99
N VAL A 175 -1.66 6.42 -23.98
CA VAL A 175 -0.44 6.99 -23.37
C VAL A 175 0.57 7.27 -24.48
N PRO A 176 1.04 8.51 -24.63
CA PRO A 176 2.15 8.80 -25.54
C PRO A 176 3.42 8.16 -24.99
N SER A 177 4.04 7.29 -25.78
CA SER A 177 5.33 6.66 -25.47
C SER A 177 6.44 7.31 -26.29
N PHE A 178 7.56 7.55 -25.63
CA PHE A 178 8.79 8.08 -26.25
C PHE A 178 9.85 7.01 -26.45
N GLY A 179 9.49 5.74 -26.23
CA GLY A 179 10.40 4.60 -26.22
C GLY A 179 10.53 3.97 -24.84
N PHE A 180 11.47 3.03 -24.72
CA PHE A 180 11.81 2.37 -23.47
C PHE A 180 12.91 3.13 -22.74
N CYS A 181 12.99 2.98 -21.43
CA CYS A 181 14.19 3.40 -20.71
C CYS A 181 15.41 2.63 -21.26
N PRO A 182 16.61 3.23 -21.28
CA PRO A 182 17.82 2.47 -21.59
C PRO A 182 17.96 1.31 -20.61
N GLU A 183 18.60 0.24 -21.07
CA GLU A 183 18.92 -0.90 -20.21
C GLU A 183 19.68 -0.41 -18.97
N PRO A 184 19.23 -0.76 -17.75
CA PRO A 184 19.92 -0.35 -16.54
C PRO A 184 21.33 -0.96 -16.50
N PRO A 185 22.31 -0.29 -15.88
CA PRO A 185 23.65 -0.85 -15.72
C PRO A 185 23.61 -2.08 -14.81
N GLU A 186 24.55 -2.99 -15.02
CA GLU A 186 24.75 -4.15 -14.16
C GLU A 186 25.01 -3.74 -12.70
N CYS A 187 24.39 -4.45 -11.76
CA CYS A 187 24.62 -4.25 -10.34
C CYS A 187 26.04 -4.66 -9.94
N GLU A 188 26.67 -3.92 -9.02
CA GLU A 188 27.95 -4.33 -8.43
C GLU A 188 27.79 -5.69 -7.72
N THR A 189 28.57 -6.69 -8.14
CA THR A 189 28.52 -8.03 -7.55
C THR A 189 29.26 -8.05 -6.22
N VAL A 190 28.54 -8.32 -5.13
CA VAL A 190 29.17 -8.69 -3.86
C VAL A 190 29.67 -10.13 -4.01
N ALA A 191 30.99 -10.31 -3.92
CA ALA A 191 31.69 -11.55 -4.24
C ALA A 191 30.97 -12.84 -3.78
N GLY A 192 30.60 -13.68 -4.75
CA GLY A 192 30.03 -15.02 -4.56
C GLY A 192 29.65 -15.60 -5.92
N LEU A 193 30.40 -16.62 -6.39
CA LEU A 193 30.21 -17.24 -7.71
C LEU A 193 28.96 -18.14 -7.71
N CYS A 194 27.80 -17.55 -7.93
CA CYS A 194 26.66 -18.28 -8.47
C CYS A 194 26.80 -18.32 -10.01
N PRO A 195 26.34 -19.39 -10.68
CA PRO A 195 26.28 -19.41 -12.13
C PRO A 195 25.37 -18.30 -12.65
N ASP A 196 25.65 -17.83 -13.86
CA ASP A 196 24.87 -16.78 -14.51
C ASP A 196 23.40 -17.19 -14.64
N PHE A 197 22.51 -16.22 -14.41
CA PHE A 197 21.07 -16.40 -14.54
C PHE A 197 20.70 -16.51 -16.03
N SER A 198 19.91 -17.53 -16.39
CA SER A 198 19.34 -17.72 -17.73
C SER A 198 17.87 -18.15 -17.54
N PRO A 199 16.92 -17.22 -17.67
CA PRO A 199 16.53 -16.74 -19.00
C PRO A 199 16.97 -15.31 -19.33
N GLU A 200 17.20 -15.08 -20.62
CA GLU A 200 17.34 -13.76 -21.23
C GLU A 200 16.08 -12.95 -20.90
N TRP A 201 16.24 -11.85 -20.15
CA TRP A 201 15.20 -10.84 -20.02
C TRP A 201 14.74 -10.46 -21.44
N PRO A 202 13.44 -10.20 -21.70
CA PRO A 202 13.02 -9.83 -23.03
C PRO A 202 13.89 -8.65 -23.51
N PRO A 203 14.59 -8.79 -24.65
CA PRO A 203 15.55 -7.79 -25.06
C PRO A 203 14.85 -6.45 -25.17
N TYR A 204 15.46 -5.41 -24.61
CA TYR A 204 15.01 -4.05 -24.84
C TYR A 204 14.93 -3.83 -26.36
N PRO A 205 13.89 -3.15 -26.88
CA PRO A 205 13.84 -2.85 -28.29
C PRO A 205 15.12 -2.12 -28.71
N PRO A 206 15.61 -2.37 -29.94
CA PRO A 206 16.83 -1.73 -30.42
C PRO A 206 16.73 -0.22 -30.20
N GLN A 207 17.59 0.29 -29.32
CA GLN A 207 17.71 1.73 -29.12
C GLN A 207 18.37 2.26 -30.40
N VAL A 208 17.76 3.23 -31.06
CA VAL A 208 18.42 3.92 -32.17
C VAL A 208 19.58 4.68 -31.52
N VAL A 209 20.79 4.16 -31.70
CA VAL A 209 22.00 4.86 -31.28
C VAL A 209 22.14 6.02 -32.25
N ASP A 210 21.67 7.20 -31.85
CA ASP A 210 22.10 8.42 -32.52
C ASP A 210 23.61 8.48 -32.30
N ASN A 211 24.37 8.15 -33.34
CA ASN A 211 25.80 8.41 -33.42
C ASN A 211 25.99 9.92 -33.48
N ASP A 212 25.75 10.62 -32.37
CA ASP A 212 26.14 12.01 -32.20
C ASP A 212 27.41 12.04 -31.36
N GLY A 213 28.54 11.98 -32.07
CA GLY A 213 29.80 12.43 -31.50
C GLY A 213 29.71 13.94 -31.28
N GLY A 214 29.26 14.36 -30.10
CA GLY A 214 29.17 15.77 -29.74
C GLY A 214 28.83 16.01 -28.28
N GLU A 215 29.79 16.53 -27.53
CA GLU A 215 29.67 17.00 -26.15
C GLU A 215 28.45 17.91 -25.88
N ASN A 216 27.59 17.53 -24.92
CA ASN A 216 27.22 18.30 -23.72
C ASN A 216 25.77 18.07 -23.26
N GLY A 217 25.64 17.56 -22.02
CA GLY A 217 24.72 18.10 -21.01
C GLY A 217 23.22 17.81 -21.11
N GLY A 218 22.70 17.13 -20.08
CA GLY A 218 21.34 17.37 -19.58
C GLY A 218 20.45 16.13 -19.53
N GLY A 219 20.42 15.46 -18.37
CA GLY A 219 19.52 14.34 -18.10
C GLY A 219 18.06 14.74 -17.96
N CYS A 220 17.16 13.88 -18.45
CA CYS A 220 15.71 13.99 -18.39
C CYS A 220 15.14 13.37 -17.09
N HIS A 221 14.03 13.89 -16.56
CA HIS A 221 13.40 13.38 -15.32
C HIS A 221 11.87 13.50 -15.30
N CYS A 222 11.12 12.57 -15.89
CA CYS A 222 9.65 12.62 -15.94
C CYS A 222 8.98 12.52 -14.56
N GLY A 223 7.89 13.29 -14.39
CA GLY A 223 7.00 13.27 -13.22
C GLY A 223 5.82 12.35 -13.43
#